data_AF-A0A832J9I3-F1
#
_entry.id   AF-A0A832J9I3-F1
#
_cell.length_a   1.000
_cell.length_b   1.000
_cell.length_c   1.000
_cell.angle_alpha   90.00
_cell.angle_beta   90.00
_cell.angle_gamma   90.00
#
_symmetry.space_group_name_H-M   'P 1'
#
loop_
_entity.id
_entity.type
_entity.pdbx_description
1 polymer ?
#
loop_
_entity_poly.entity_id
_entity_poly.type
_entity_poly.pdbx_seq_one_letter_code
_entity_poly.pdbx_strand_id
1 'polypeptide(L)'
;MTLSALIHKGGLARAATATPATTATHEANKQVTVAPVATVTVAKGTEQTSALLPIEDKKIRLWLVHIGETDSGVITELLSSCSDDMDTRRYFLQRSEEVPKPVIRNEPITCGDCTHFKRIEHPHIGHCAKGEPEAIAGLWDSDRRHCKYYLATPTTES
;
A
#
# COMPACT_ATOMS: atom_id res chain seq x y z
N MET A 1 -1.60 -14.53 7.46
CA MET A 1 -0.51 -14.50 8.46
C MET A 1 -0.65 -13.17 9.17
N THR A 2 -0.79 -13.12 10.50
CA THR A 2 -1.07 -11.86 11.22
C THR A 2 0.20 -11.05 11.50
N LEU A 3 0.09 -9.74 11.71
CA LEU A 3 1.16 -8.85 12.22
C LEU A 3 1.77 -9.42 13.50
N SER A 4 0.95 -9.94 14.41
CA SER A 4 1.44 -10.60 15.63
C SER A 4 2.42 -11.72 15.29
N ALA A 5 2.16 -12.50 14.24
CA ALA A 5 3.07 -13.56 13.77
C ALA A 5 4.36 -13.02 13.11
N LEU A 6 4.32 -11.81 12.52
CA LEU A 6 5.49 -11.16 11.94
C LEU A 6 6.39 -10.52 13.01
N ILE A 7 5.80 -9.92 14.05
CA ILE A 7 6.52 -9.29 15.16
C ILE A 7 7.28 -10.34 15.98
N HIS A 8 6.71 -11.53 16.19
CA HIS A 8 7.43 -12.64 16.84
C HIS A 8 8.63 -13.17 16.02
N LYS A 9 8.66 -12.89 14.71
CA LYS A 9 9.71 -13.37 13.79
C LYS A 9 10.82 -12.34 13.56
N GLY A 10 10.56 -11.06 13.83
CA GLY A 10 11.51 -9.96 13.71
C GLY A 10 11.90 -9.43 15.08
N GLY A 11 12.94 -10.01 15.68
CA GLY A 11 13.51 -9.55 16.94
C GLY A 11 14.05 -8.12 16.83
N LEU A 12 13.23 -7.13 17.17
CA LEU A 12 13.65 -5.77 17.53
C LEU A 12 14.22 -5.75 18.96
N ALA A 13 15.09 -6.71 19.26
CA ALA A 13 15.84 -6.72 20.51
C ALA A 13 16.99 -5.71 20.36
N ARG A 14 16.78 -4.53 20.95
CA ARG A 14 17.77 -3.50 21.29
C ARG A 14 19.19 -4.07 21.42
N ALA A 15 20.08 -3.72 20.50
CA ALA A 15 21.51 -3.90 20.70
C ALA A 15 22.00 -2.83 21.69
N ALA A 16 22.03 -3.18 22.98
CA ALA A 16 22.76 -2.42 23.99
C ALA A 16 24.23 -2.87 23.96
N THR A 17 25.10 -2.06 23.35
CA THR A 17 26.56 -2.26 23.41
C THR A 17 27.18 -1.15 24.23
N ALA A 18 27.83 -1.54 25.34
CA ALA A 18 28.51 -0.66 26.29
C ALA A 18 29.91 -0.25 25.81
N THR A 19 30.26 1.01 26.10
CA THR A 19 31.55 1.67 25.81
C THR A 19 32.62 1.30 26.85
N PRO A 20 33.88 1.05 26.45
CA PRO A 20 35.04 1.33 27.30
C PRO A 20 35.70 2.66 26.88
N ALA A 21 36.04 3.49 27.86
CA ALA A 21 36.79 4.73 27.69
C ALA A 21 38.31 4.46 27.80
N THR A 22 39.11 5.20 27.03
CA THR A 22 40.57 5.23 27.18
C THR A 22 41.03 6.65 27.48
N THR A 23 41.75 6.82 28.59
CA THR A 23 42.47 8.05 28.98
C THR A 23 43.90 8.02 28.45
N ALA A 24 44.43 9.15 27.96
CA ALA A 24 45.88 9.33 27.79
C ALA A 24 46.30 10.82 27.85
N THR A 25 47.00 11.12 28.96
CA THR A 25 48.10 12.06 29.26
C THR A 25 48.32 13.36 28.45
N HIS A 26 48.51 14.44 29.22
CA HIS A 26 48.91 15.80 28.88
C HIS A 26 50.37 15.91 28.41
N GLU A 27 50.66 16.72 27.39
CA GLU A 27 51.93 17.46 27.24
C GLU A 27 51.74 18.81 26.53
N ALA A 28 52.73 19.69 26.70
CA ALA A 28 52.58 21.13 26.79
C ALA A 28 52.84 21.92 25.51
N ASN A 29 52.18 23.07 25.46
CA ASN A 29 52.58 24.35 24.88
C ASN A 29 52.87 24.44 23.36
N LYS A 30 51.87 24.97 22.64
CA LYS A 30 52.09 25.98 21.61
C LYS A 30 50.93 26.96 21.68
N GLN A 31 51.20 28.24 21.92
CA GLN A 31 50.21 29.30 21.71
C GLN A 31 49.88 29.34 20.21
N VAL A 32 48.79 28.67 19.83
CA VAL A 32 48.20 28.74 18.50
C VAL A 32 47.16 29.86 18.54
N THR A 33 47.35 30.89 17.73
CA THR A 33 46.35 31.94 17.53
C THR A 33 45.14 31.30 16.84
N VAL A 34 44.07 31.07 17.59
CA VAL A 34 42.83 30.49 17.07
C VAL A 34 42.00 31.62 16.45
N ALA A 35 41.71 31.52 15.16
CA ALA A 35 40.74 32.39 14.50
C ALA A 35 39.35 32.19 15.12
N PRO A 36 38.48 33.22 15.16
CA PRO A 36 37.15 33.08 15.73
C PRO A 36 36.38 31.97 15.01
N VAL A 37 35.94 30.97 15.78
CA VAL A 37 35.07 29.89 15.30
C VAL A 37 33.74 30.52 14.91
N ALA A 38 33.38 30.39 13.64
CA ALA A 38 32.07 30.79 13.16
C ALA A 38 31.01 29.85 13.78
N THR A 39 30.11 30.41 14.58
CA THR A 39 28.94 29.69 15.09
C THR A 39 28.06 29.31 13.90
N VAL A 40 28.11 28.04 13.49
CA VAL A 40 27.19 27.51 12.48
C VAL A 40 25.84 27.30 13.16
N THR A 41 24.92 28.23 12.96
CA THR A 41 23.52 28.03 13.31
C THR A 41 22.94 26.97 12.39
N VAL A 42 22.59 25.82 12.96
CA VAL A 42 21.83 24.79 12.25
C VAL A 42 20.47 25.38 11.89
N ALA A 43 20.24 25.60 10.59
CA ALA A 43 18.91 25.92 10.12
C ALA A 43 17.98 24.79 10.56
N LYS A 44 16.99 25.12 11.40
CA LYS A 44 15.87 24.24 11.69
C LYS A 44 15.19 24.01 10.35
N GLY A 45 15.50 22.87 9.73
CA GLY A 45 14.95 22.49 8.44
C GLY A 45 13.45 22.68 8.50
N THR A 46 12.93 23.45 7.56
CA THR A 46 11.50 23.57 7.30
C THR A 46 10.88 22.19 7.41
N GLU A 47 9.86 22.02 8.25
CA GLU A 47 9.04 20.81 8.39
C GLU A 47 8.71 20.28 7.00
N GLN A 48 9.55 19.36 6.55
CA GLN A 48 9.43 18.73 5.25
C GLN A 48 8.41 17.64 5.49
N THR A 49 7.14 18.01 5.25
CA THR A 49 5.92 17.22 5.47
C THR A 49 6.21 15.72 5.50
N SER A 50 6.57 15.22 6.68
CA SER A 50 6.91 13.82 6.92
C SER A 50 5.65 12.96 7.02
N ALA A 51 4.49 13.62 6.96
CA ALA A 51 3.18 13.01 6.97
C ALA A 51 3.06 11.94 5.87
N LEU A 52 2.51 10.81 6.26
CA LEU A 52 2.19 9.70 5.38
C LEU A 52 1.21 10.16 4.30
N LEU A 53 1.49 9.84 3.03
CA LEU A 53 0.61 10.26 1.95
C LEU A 53 -0.68 9.41 1.95
N PRO A 54 -1.85 9.98 1.58
CA PRO A 54 -3.10 9.21 1.54
C PRO A 54 -3.05 7.95 0.64
N ILE A 55 -2.24 7.99 -0.42
CA ILE A 55 -2.02 6.86 -1.32
C ILE A 55 -1.24 5.74 -0.63
N GLU A 56 -0.27 6.09 0.19
CA GLU A 56 0.56 5.13 0.93
C GLU A 56 -0.23 4.51 2.08
N ASP A 57 -0.99 5.32 2.84
CA ASP A 57 -1.93 4.85 3.85
C ASP A 57 -2.87 3.79 3.26
N LYS A 58 -3.47 4.07 2.09
CA LYS A 58 -4.34 3.12 1.40
C LYS A 58 -3.63 1.82 1.01
N LYS A 59 -2.39 1.90 0.50
CA LYS A 59 -1.59 0.71 0.14
C LYS A 59 -1.29 -0.16 1.36
N ILE A 60 -0.86 0.46 2.45
CA ILE A 60 -0.54 -0.23 3.71
C ILE A 60 -1.81 -0.89 4.28
N ARG A 61 -2.94 -0.17 4.32
CA ARG A 61 -4.23 -0.74 4.75
C ARG A 61 -4.69 -1.92 3.90
N LEU A 62 -4.56 -1.84 2.58
CA LEU A 62 -4.90 -2.95 1.68
C LEU A 62 -4.06 -4.19 1.98
N TRP A 63 -2.76 -4.01 2.25
CA TRP A 63 -1.88 -5.10 2.63
C TRP A 63 -2.21 -5.69 3.99
N LEU A 64 -2.55 -4.85 4.99
CA LEU A 64 -3.00 -5.33 6.29
C LEU A 64 -4.25 -6.21 6.17
N VAL A 65 -5.25 -5.77 5.42
CA VAL A 65 -6.44 -6.60 5.13
C VAL A 65 -6.05 -7.89 4.41
N HIS A 66 -5.13 -7.84 3.44
CA HIS A 66 -4.67 -9.02 2.70
C HIS A 66 -4.05 -10.09 3.60
N ILE A 67 -3.28 -9.69 4.62
CA ILE A 67 -2.64 -10.63 5.56
C ILE A 67 -3.59 -11.08 6.69
N GLY A 68 -4.75 -10.44 6.82
CA GLY A 68 -5.80 -10.75 7.79
C GLY A 68 -5.84 -9.81 9.00
N GLU A 69 -5.14 -8.66 8.95
CA GLU A 69 -5.17 -7.65 9.98
C GLU A 69 -6.29 -6.64 9.76
N THR A 70 -7.25 -6.64 10.69
CA THR A 70 -8.43 -5.78 10.68
C THR A 70 -8.63 -5.03 11.99
N ASP A 71 -7.73 -5.22 12.97
CA ASP A 71 -7.81 -4.53 14.25
C ASP A 71 -7.51 -3.03 14.10
N SER A 72 -8.50 -2.20 14.43
CA SER A 72 -8.40 -0.74 14.22
C SER A 72 -7.37 -0.08 15.14
N GLY A 73 -7.09 -0.64 16.32
CA GLY A 73 -6.09 -0.11 17.25
C GLY A 73 -4.68 -0.32 16.70
N VAL A 74 -4.39 -1.57 16.31
CA VAL A 74 -3.12 -1.96 15.70
C VAL A 74 -2.87 -1.20 14.40
N ILE A 75 -3.89 -1.06 13.53
CA ILE A 75 -3.76 -0.31 12.28
C ILE A 75 -3.43 1.16 12.55
N THR A 76 -4.08 1.80 13.53
CA THR A 76 -3.84 3.22 13.84
C THR A 76 -2.44 3.44 14.39
N GLU A 77 -1.99 2.59 15.31
CA GLU A 77 -0.64 2.66 15.88
C GLU A 77 0.44 2.49 14.80
N LEU A 78 0.27 1.49 13.92
CA LEU A 78 1.19 1.26 12.82
C LEU A 78 1.27 2.47 11.88
N LEU A 79 0.13 3.06 11.51
CA LEU A 79 0.12 4.23 10.63
C LEU A 79 0.73 5.48 11.28
N SER A 80 0.58 5.63 12.61
CA SER A 80 1.32 6.64 13.36
C SER A 80 2.83 6.38 13.26
N SER A 81 3.28 5.14 13.50
CA SER A 81 4.69 4.78 13.39
C SER A 81 5.27 5.01 12.00
N CYS A 82 4.49 4.77 10.93
CA CYS A 82 4.88 5.10 9.55
C CYS A 82 4.94 6.60 9.26
N SER A 83 4.25 7.43 10.05
CA SER A 83 4.32 8.89 9.92
C SER A 83 5.55 9.45 10.63
N ASP A 84 5.95 8.81 11.75
CA ASP A 84 7.06 9.25 12.59
C ASP A 84 8.42 8.66 12.16
N ASP A 85 8.43 7.45 11.60
CA ASP A 85 9.64 6.73 11.18
C ASP A 85 9.61 6.34 9.69
N MET A 86 10.55 6.93 8.94
CA MET A 86 10.70 6.70 7.51
C MET A 86 11.19 5.30 7.15
N ASP A 87 11.94 4.63 8.02
CA ASP A 87 12.39 3.26 7.78
C ASP A 87 11.23 2.27 7.96
N THR A 88 10.44 2.46 9.02
CA THR A 88 9.16 1.74 9.22
C THR A 88 8.21 1.94 8.03
N ARG A 89 8.04 3.19 7.56
CA ARG A 89 7.25 3.50 6.35
C ARG A 89 7.75 2.74 5.13
N ARG A 90 9.07 2.75 4.87
CA ARG A 90 9.67 2.05 3.73
C ARG A 90 9.43 0.55 3.78
N TYR A 91 9.60 -0.06 4.96
CA TYR A 91 9.38 -1.48 5.15
C TYR A 91 7.94 -1.89 4.81
N PHE A 92 6.94 -1.17 5.35
CA PHE A 92 5.54 -1.51 5.08
C PHE A 92 5.10 -1.19 3.65
N LEU A 93 5.67 -0.16 3.02
CA LEU A 93 5.44 0.11 1.60
C LEU A 93 5.98 -1.00 0.71
N GLN A 94 7.17 -1.52 1.00
CA GLN A 94 7.72 -2.66 0.27
C GLN A 94 6.83 -3.90 0.43
N ARG A 95 6.37 -4.19 1.64
CA ARG A 95 5.43 -5.30 1.87
C ARG A 95 4.10 -5.12 1.15
N SER A 96 3.63 -3.87 1.00
CA SER A 96 2.37 -3.61 0.30
C SER A 96 2.36 -4.03 -1.18
N GLU A 97 3.52 -4.29 -1.78
CA GLU A 97 3.64 -4.82 -3.14
C GLU A 97 3.25 -6.31 -3.25
N GLU A 98 3.19 -7.03 -2.13
CA GLU A 98 2.74 -8.43 -2.06
C GLU A 98 1.25 -8.58 -2.36
N VAL A 99 0.46 -7.50 -2.22
CA VAL A 99 -0.96 -7.53 -2.55
C VAL A 99 -1.12 -7.79 -4.05
N PRO A 100 -1.77 -8.89 -4.47
CA PRO A 100 -1.99 -9.16 -5.87
C PRO A 100 -2.72 -7.98 -6.52
N LYS A 101 -2.14 -7.43 -7.59
CA LYS A 101 -2.79 -6.35 -8.34
C LYS A 101 -4.14 -6.87 -8.84
N PRO A 102 -5.23 -6.08 -8.71
CA PRO A 102 -6.50 -6.46 -9.29
C PRO A 102 -6.30 -6.76 -10.78
N VAL A 103 -6.72 -7.95 -11.21
CA VAL A 103 -6.73 -8.28 -12.63
C VAL A 103 -7.85 -7.45 -13.26
N ILE A 104 -7.51 -6.26 -13.73
CA ILE A 104 -8.39 -5.48 -14.60
C ILE A 104 -8.39 -6.21 -15.94
N ARG A 105 -9.52 -6.81 -16.32
CA ARG A 105 -9.69 -7.33 -17.69
C ARG A 105 -9.71 -6.12 -18.62
N ASN A 106 -8.56 -5.81 -19.23
CA ASN A 106 -8.44 -4.75 -20.23
C ASN A 106 -9.02 -5.18 -21.59
N GLU A 107 -9.30 -6.47 -21.77
CA GLU A 107 -9.95 -6.97 -22.97
C GLU A 107 -11.45 -6.76 -22.89
N PRO A 108 -12.07 -6.20 -23.94
CA PRO A 108 -13.52 -6.02 -23.96
C PRO A 108 -14.18 -7.40 -24.04
N ILE A 109 -15.13 -7.64 -23.15
CA ILE A 109 -15.92 -8.87 -23.04
C ILE A 109 -17.25 -8.72 -23.76
N THR A 110 -17.87 -9.83 -24.11
CA THR A 110 -19.19 -9.92 -24.73
C THR A 110 -20.25 -10.12 -23.66
N CYS A 111 -21.34 -9.33 -23.71
CA CYS A 111 -22.40 -9.44 -22.71
C CYS A 111 -23.06 -10.83 -22.69
N GLY A 112 -23.15 -11.50 -23.85
CA GLY A 112 -23.71 -12.85 -23.99
C GLY A 112 -22.98 -13.93 -23.18
N ASP A 113 -21.69 -13.74 -22.92
CA ASP A 113 -20.86 -14.67 -22.15
C ASP A 113 -20.89 -14.36 -20.64
N CYS A 114 -21.67 -13.36 -20.22
CA CYS A 114 -21.76 -12.94 -18.83
C CYS A 114 -22.97 -13.58 -18.13
N THR A 115 -22.77 -14.15 -16.94
CA THR A 115 -23.87 -14.70 -16.11
C THR A 115 -24.92 -13.66 -15.69
N HIS A 116 -24.57 -12.38 -15.78
CA HIS A 116 -25.46 -11.28 -15.41
C HIS A 116 -26.31 -10.77 -16.56
N PHE A 117 -26.07 -11.22 -17.79
CA PHE A 117 -26.85 -10.82 -18.95
C PHE A 117 -28.16 -11.60 -19.02
N LYS A 118 -29.28 -10.87 -19.03
CA LYS A 118 -30.64 -11.41 -19.08
C LYS A 118 -31.28 -11.02 -20.40
N ARG A 119 -31.45 -11.99 -21.30
CA ARG A 119 -32.15 -11.78 -22.57
C ARG A 119 -33.60 -11.37 -22.32
N ILE A 120 -34.10 -10.45 -23.13
CA ILE A 120 -35.53 -10.10 -23.18
C ILE A 120 -36.23 -10.95 -24.25
N GLU A 121 -37.45 -10.59 -24.65
CA GLU A 121 -38.17 -11.21 -25.79
C GLU A 121 -37.52 -10.87 -27.14
N HIS A 122 -36.21 -11.07 -27.25
CA HIS A 122 -35.43 -10.91 -28.46
C HIS A 122 -34.21 -11.85 -28.43
N PRO A 123 -33.86 -12.51 -29.55
CA PRO A 123 -32.80 -13.52 -29.57
C PRO A 123 -31.42 -13.01 -29.11
N HIS A 124 -31.10 -11.74 -29.34
CA HIS A 124 -29.76 -11.16 -29.10
C HIS A 124 -29.72 -9.98 -28.13
N ILE A 125 -30.87 -9.50 -27.66
CA ILE A 125 -30.93 -8.28 -26.83
C ILE A 125 -31.28 -8.67 -25.39
N GLY A 126 -30.68 -7.98 -24.43
CA GLY A 126 -30.92 -8.18 -23.01
C GLY A 126 -30.46 -7.02 -22.15
N HIS A 127 -30.57 -7.23 -20.84
CA HIS A 127 -30.17 -6.27 -19.82
C HIS A 127 -29.18 -6.89 -18.83
N CYS A 128 -28.31 -6.07 -18.28
CA CYS A 128 -27.38 -6.40 -17.22
C CYS A 128 -28.11 -6.36 -15.88
N ALA A 129 -28.15 -7.50 -15.20
CA ALA A 129 -28.73 -7.59 -13.86
C ALA A 129 -27.97 -6.78 -12.79
N LYS A 130 -26.76 -6.28 -13.10
CA LYS A 130 -25.98 -5.40 -12.22
C LYS A 130 -26.20 -3.92 -12.47
N GLY A 131 -26.98 -3.56 -13.50
CA GLY A 131 -27.30 -2.16 -13.81
C GLY A 131 -26.10 -1.36 -14.36
N GLU A 132 -25.23 -1.99 -15.14
CA GLU A 132 -24.24 -1.24 -15.94
C GLU A 132 -24.97 -0.30 -16.92
N PRO A 133 -24.35 0.80 -17.38
CA PRO A 133 -25.00 1.71 -18.33
C PRO A 133 -25.40 1.00 -19.63
N GLU A 134 -26.64 1.17 -20.07
CA GLU A 134 -27.20 0.53 -21.26
C GLU A 134 -27.91 1.53 -22.15
N ALA A 135 -28.05 1.20 -23.44
CA ALA A 135 -28.95 1.92 -24.31
C ALA A 135 -30.40 1.67 -23.88
N ILE A 136 -31.31 2.57 -24.27
CA ILE A 136 -32.76 2.44 -23.99
C ILE A 136 -33.31 1.11 -24.53
N ALA A 137 -32.75 0.62 -25.64
CA ALA A 137 -33.11 -0.65 -26.26
C ALA A 137 -32.47 -1.89 -25.62
N GLY A 138 -31.62 -1.74 -24.60
CA GLY A 138 -30.82 -2.82 -24.00
C GLY A 138 -29.44 -2.99 -24.62
N LEU A 139 -28.78 -4.11 -24.29
CA LEU A 139 -27.45 -4.51 -24.74
C LEU A 139 -27.54 -5.68 -25.70
N TRP A 140 -26.72 -5.69 -26.75
CA TRP A 140 -26.55 -6.87 -27.58
C TRP A 140 -25.63 -7.88 -26.88
N ASP A 141 -25.93 -9.16 -27.03
CA ASP A 141 -25.08 -10.25 -26.51
C ASP A 141 -23.66 -10.22 -27.12
N SER A 142 -23.54 -9.81 -28.37
CA SER A 142 -22.27 -9.64 -29.08
C SER A 142 -21.54 -8.32 -28.79
N ASP A 143 -22.15 -7.40 -28.02
CA ASP A 143 -21.50 -6.11 -27.73
C ASP A 143 -20.23 -6.31 -26.92
N ARG A 144 -19.12 -5.81 -27.45
CA ARG A 144 -17.81 -5.85 -26.81
C ARG A 144 -17.65 -4.63 -25.90
N ARG A 145 -17.61 -4.84 -24.58
CA ARG A 145 -17.58 -3.77 -23.58
C ARG A 145 -16.64 -4.09 -22.43
N HIS A 146 -16.14 -3.05 -21.77
CA HIS A 146 -15.45 -3.20 -20.48
C HIS A 146 -16.49 -3.25 -19.37
N CYS A 147 -16.55 -4.37 -18.65
CA CYS A 147 -17.47 -4.55 -17.53
C CYS A 147 -16.71 -5.03 -16.30
N LYS A 148 -16.74 -4.24 -15.22
CA LYS A 148 -16.09 -4.55 -13.94
C LYS A 148 -16.76 -5.69 -13.18
N TYR A 149 -18.03 -5.98 -13.48
CA TYR A 149 -18.80 -7.07 -12.87
C TYR A 149 -18.90 -8.31 -13.76
N TYR A 150 -18.11 -8.39 -14.83
CA TYR A 150 -18.16 -9.54 -15.71
C TYR A 150 -17.86 -10.83 -14.97
N LEU A 151 -18.74 -11.82 -15.13
CA LEU A 151 -18.57 -13.18 -14.67
C LEU A 151 -18.89 -14.11 -15.83
N ALA A 152 -17.91 -14.89 -16.28
CA ALA A 152 -18.08 -15.80 -17.40
C ALA A 152 -19.15 -16.85 -17.07
N THR A 153 -20.03 -17.16 -18.02
CA THR A 153 -20.91 -18.32 -17.94
C THR A 153 -20.04 -19.58 -17.84
N PRO A 154 -20.33 -20.49 -16.89
CA PRO A 154 -19.60 -21.74 -16.81
C PRO A 154 -19.85 -22.51 -18.11
N THR A 155 -18.80 -22.78 -18.87
CA THR A 155 -18.86 -23.70 -20.01
C THR A 155 -19.14 -25.08 -19.44
N THR A 156 -20.39 -25.52 -19.49
CA THR A 156 -20.71 -26.95 -19.37
C THR A 156 -20.10 -27.64 -20.59
N GLU A 157 -18.83 -28.01 -20.49
CA GLU A 157 -18.24 -29.03 -21.38
C GLU A 157 -19.13 -30.27 -21.23
N SER A 158 -19.82 -30.59 -22.33
CA SER A 158 -20.72 -31.75 -22.46
C SER A 158 -20.05 -32.80 -23.33
#